data_AF-A0AAQ3NWM7-F1
#
_entry.id   AF-A0AAQ3NWM7-F1
#
_cell.length_a   1.000
_cell.length_b   1.000
_cell.length_c   1.000
_cell.angle_alpha   90.00
_cell.angle_beta   90.00
_cell.angle_gamma   90.00
#
_symmetry.space_group_name_H-M   'P 1'
#
loop_
_entity.id
_entity.type
_entity.pdbx_description
1 polymer ?
#
loop_
_entity_poly.entity_id
_entity_poly.type
_entity_poly.pdbx_seq_one_letter_code
_entity_poly.pdbx_strand_id
1 'polypeptide(L)'
;MPPLTSWLLLAILALTALAMPPARAAPVASFDDQREFDYFMLALQWPGTYCQRTSSCCPTNGCCRGSDSPKIFTIHGLWPDYNDGSWPSCCSGASFNQNEISTLTNALEQYWPSLSCSNPSLCHGGKGTFWAHEVVVGIS
;
A
#
# COMPACT_ATOMS: atom_id res chain seq x y z
N MET A 1 31.45 34.78 -39.51
CA MET A 1 32.27 33.99 -38.57
C MET A 1 31.50 33.95 -37.25
N PRO A 2 30.91 32.80 -36.85
CA PRO A 2 30.14 32.75 -35.61
C PRO A 2 31.06 33.01 -34.41
N PRO A 3 30.58 33.70 -33.36
CA PRO A 3 31.40 34.08 -32.21
C PRO A 3 31.87 32.84 -31.44
N LEU A 4 33.11 32.87 -30.96
CA LEU A 4 33.77 31.80 -30.18
C LEU A 4 32.96 31.31 -28.97
N THR A 5 32.02 32.13 -28.48
CA THR A 5 31.08 31.79 -27.39
C THR A 5 30.06 30.71 -27.77
N SER A 6 29.71 30.59 -29.05
CA SER A 6 28.71 29.62 -29.53
C SER A 6 29.27 28.20 -29.59
N TRP A 7 30.57 28.05 -29.88
CA TRP A 7 31.26 26.76 -29.85
C TRP A 7 31.53 26.26 -28.43
N LEU A 8 31.78 27.18 -27.48
CA LEU A 8 31.97 26.83 -26.08
C LEU A 8 30.69 26.26 -25.44
N LEU A 9 29.53 26.85 -25.75
CA LEU A 9 28.23 26.38 -25.24
C LEU A 9 27.84 25.01 -25.79
N LEU A 10 28.13 24.74 -27.07
CA LEU A 10 27.90 23.43 -27.68
C LEU A 10 28.81 22.33 -27.11
N ALA A 11 30.08 22.66 -26.82
CA ALA A 11 31.00 21.73 -26.18
C ALA A 11 30.58 21.39 -24.74
N ILE A 12 30.06 22.37 -23.98
CA ILE A 12 29.56 22.15 -22.61
C ILE A 12 28.29 21.28 -22.60
N LEU A 13 27.34 21.49 -23.51
CA LEU A 13 26.17 20.61 -23.64
C LEU A 13 26.51 19.18 -24.08
N ALA A 14 27.54 19.02 -24.92
CA ALA A 14 28.00 17.69 -25.33
C ALA A 14 28.69 16.94 -24.18
N LEU A 15 29.43 17.63 -23.31
CA LEU A 15 30.09 17.02 -22.15
C LEU A 15 29.11 16.62 -21.04
N THR A 16 27.98 17.32 -20.86
CA THR A 16 26.98 16.93 -19.86
C THR A 16 26.12 15.74 -20.28
N ALA A 17 25.95 15.50 -21.58
CA ALA A 17 25.18 14.37 -22.10
C ALA A 17 25.90 13.01 -21.94
N LEU A 18 27.24 12.98 -21.88
CA LEU A 18 28.02 11.75 -21.69
C LEU A 18 28.13 11.29 -20.23
N ALA A 19 27.74 12.14 -19.27
CA ALA A 19 27.83 11.84 -17.84
C ALA A 19 26.56 11.22 -17.25
N MET A 20 25.49 11.04 -18.04
CA MET A 20 24.29 10.34 -17.59
C MET A 20 24.45 8.84 -17.81
N PRO A 21 24.62 8.03 -16.74
CA PRO A 21 24.56 6.59 -16.88
C PRO A 21 23.18 6.22 -17.44
N PRO A 22 23.09 5.17 -18.28
CA PRO A 22 21.79 4.68 -18.74
C PRO A 22 20.94 4.36 -17.51
N ALA A 23 19.71 4.85 -17.50
CA ALA A 23 18.74 4.50 -16.46
C ALA A 23 18.57 2.97 -16.50
N ARG A 24 19.14 2.27 -15.51
CA ARG A 24 18.87 0.86 -15.29
C ARG A 24 17.39 0.76 -14.96
N ALA A 25 16.61 0.11 -15.83
CA ALA A 25 15.31 -0.38 -15.44
C ALA A 25 15.52 -1.28 -14.22
N ALA A 26 14.90 -0.92 -13.09
CA ALA A 26 14.86 -1.81 -11.95
C ALA A 26 14.13 -3.09 -12.40
N PRO A 27 14.64 -4.29 -12.06
CA PRO A 27 13.88 -5.50 -12.30
C PRO A 27 12.54 -5.35 -11.58
N VAL A 28 11.44 -5.53 -12.31
CA VAL A 28 10.13 -5.71 -11.68
C VAL A 28 10.26 -7.01 -10.91
N ALA A 29 10.25 -6.93 -9.57
CA ALA A 29 10.36 -8.09 -8.71
C ALA A 29 9.29 -9.11 -9.12
N SER A 30 9.74 -10.26 -9.61
CA SER A 30 8.88 -11.42 -9.88
C SER A 30 8.31 -11.91 -8.55
N PHE A 31 7.03 -12.30 -8.54
CA PHE A 31 6.34 -12.87 -7.38
C PHE A 31 7.11 -14.05 -6.75
N ASP A 32 7.85 -14.82 -7.57
CA ASP A 32 8.66 -15.98 -7.17
C ASP A 32 10.02 -15.65 -6.52
N ASP A 33 10.47 -14.39 -6.49
CA ASP A 33 11.79 -14.01 -5.96
C ASP A 33 11.76 -13.51 -4.50
N GLN A 34 10.58 -13.41 -3.89
CA GLN A 34 10.48 -13.04 -2.48
C GLN A 34 10.65 -14.29 -1.60
N ARG A 35 11.61 -14.23 -0.67
CA ARG A 35 11.85 -15.32 0.30
C ARG A 35 10.69 -15.43 1.29
N GLU A 36 10.64 -16.53 2.04
CA GLU A 36 9.70 -16.67 3.15
C GLU A 36 9.96 -15.63 4.25
N PHE A 37 8.87 -15.13 4.86
CA PHE A 37 8.90 -14.13 5.93
C PHE A 37 9.42 -14.70 7.25
N ASP A 38 9.87 -13.82 8.14
CA ASP A 38 10.50 -14.22 9.40
C ASP A 38 9.50 -14.25 10.57
N TYR A 39 8.54 -13.32 10.60
CA TYR A 39 7.49 -13.25 11.62
C TYR A 39 6.22 -12.56 11.10
N PHE A 40 5.13 -12.70 11.84
CA PHE A 40 3.92 -11.90 11.64
C PHE A 40 3.85 -10.76 12.65
N MET A 41 3.52 -9.57 12.15
CA MET A 41 3.12 -8.44 12.97
C MET A 41 1.59 -8.27 12.91
N LEU A 42 0.93 -8.39 14.07
CA LEU A 42 -0.47 -7.99 14.21
C LEU A 42 -0.54 -6.50 14.54
N ALA A 43 -0.92 -5.69 13.57
CA ALA A 43 -1.11 -4.26 13.74
C ALA A 43 -2.54 -3.97 14.20
N LEU A 44 -2.67 -3.29 15.33
CA LEU A 44 -3.94 -2.77 15.84
C LEU A 44 -3.97 -1.25 15.71
N GLN A 45 -5.15 -0.70 15.41
CA GLN A 45 -5.38 0.73 15.34
C GLN A 45 -6.40 1.18 16.40
N TRP A 46 -6.23 2.39 16.90
CA TRP A 46 -7.17 3.02 17.82
C TRP A 46 -8.14 3.95 17.06
N PRO A 47 -9.43 3.58 16.94
CA PRO A 47 -10.42 4.38 16.22
C PRO A 47 -10.55 5.80 16.76
N GLY A 48 -10.44 6.00 18.08
CA GLY A 48 -10.57 7.33 18.67
C GLY A 48 -9.55 8.35 18.12
N THR A 49 -8.31 7.92 17.85
CA THR A 49 -7.29 8.78 17.24
C THR A 49 -7.48 8.89 15.73
N TYR A 50 -7.80 7.78 15.05
CA TYR A 50 -7.99 7.80 13.60
C TYR A 50 -9.17 8.68 13.20
N CYS A 51 -10.32 8.47 13.85
CA CYS A 51 -11.58 9.13 13.52
C CYS A 51 -11.62 10.61 13.90
N GLN A 52 -10.65 11.11 14.68
CA GLN A 52 -10.57 12.54 15.02
C GLN A 52 -10.41 13.43 13.78
N ARG A 53 -9.84 12.90 12.69
CA ARG A 53 -9.65 13.62 11.42
C ARG A 53 -10.71 13.29 10.37
N THR A 54 -11.71 12.49 10.70
CA THR A 54 -12.78 12.14 9.77
C THR A 54 -13.66 13.36 9.52
N SER A 55 -13.67 13.85 8.27
CA SER A 55 -14.46 15.01 7.83
C SER A 55 -15.68 14.63 6.99
N SER A 56 -15.76 13.38 6.51
CA SER A 56 -16.86 12.88 5.70
C SER A 56 -17.22 11.43 6.06
N CYS A 57 -18.49 11.09 5.86
CA CYS A 57 -19.04 9.78 6.16
C CYS A 57 -19.49 9.06 4.89
N CYS A 58 -19.44 7.74 4.94
CA CYS A 58 -19.87 6.83 3.90
C CYS A 58 -20.24 5.48 4.56
N PRO A 59 -20.96 4.59 3.85
CA PRO A 59 -21.48 3.35 4.46
C PRO A 59 -20.40 2.45 5.06
N THR A 60 -19.21 2.42 4.47
CA THR A 60 -18.10 1.54 4.87
C THR A 60 -17.24 2.12 6.00
N ASN A 61 -17.40 3.40 6.36
CA ASN A 61 -16.55 4.04 7.35
C ASN A 61 -17.05 3.78 8.77
N GLY A 62 -16.30 2.96 9.51
CA GLY A 62 -16.55 2.61 10.91
C GLY A 62 -16.55 3.79 11.88
N CYS A 63 -15.97 4.94 11.52
CA CYS A 63 -16.06 6.16 12.33
C CYS A 63 -17.48 6.72 12.41
N CYS A 64 -18.32 6.45 11.41
CA CYS A 64 -19.62 7.09 11.21
C CYS A 64 -20.81 6.21 11.59
N ARG A 65 -20.62 5.19 12.45
CA ARG A 65 -21.67 4.25 12.86
C ARG A 65 -22.42 4.68 14.14
N GLY A 66 -22.26 5.93 14.56
CA GLY A 66 -22.95 6.49 15.72
C GLY A 66 -22.58 5.75 17.02
N SER A 67 -23.57 5.20 17.73
CA SER A 67 -23.33 4.40 18.94
C SER A 67 -22.46 3.18 18.69
N ASP A 68 -22.50 2.66 17.46
CA ASP A 68 -21.89 1.41 17.03
C ASP A 68 -20.50 1.62 16.43
N SER A 69 -20.00 2.87 16.43
CA SER A 69 -18.60 3.14 16.06
C SER A 69 -17.67 2.40 17.03
N PRO A 70 -16.59 1.75 16.55
CA PRO A 70 -15.72 0.95 17.40
C PRO A 70 -15.05 1.77 18.51
N LYS A 71 -15.12 1.27 19.75
CA LYS A 71 -14.55 1.89 20.96
C LYS A 71 -13.41 1.09 21.57
N ILE A 72 -12.90 0.14 20.79
CA ILE A 72 -11.81 -0.77 21.14
C ILE A 72 -10.73 -0.67 20.07
N PHE A 73 -9.54 -1.22 20.35
CA PHE A 73 -8.58 -1.46 19.29
C PHE A 73 -9.21 -2.39 18.24
N THR A 74 -9.14 -1.97 16.98
CA THR A 74 -9.53 -2.80 15.83
C THR A 74 -8.29 -3.26 15.10
N ILE A 75 -8.40 -4.36 14.38
CA ILE A 75 -7.34 -4.84 13.50
C ILE A 75 -7.11 -3.78 12.40
N HIS A 76 -5.85 -3.51 12.11
CA HIS A 76 -5.44 -2.82 10.89
C HIS A 76 -4.98 -3.85 9.87
N GLY A 77 -4.07 -4.72 10.27
CA GLY A 77 -3.58 -5.78 9.40
C GLY A 77 -2.78 -6.83 10.16
N LEU A 78 -2.57 -7.96 9.48
CA LEU A 78 -1.64 -9.01 9.88
C LEU A 78 -0.62 -9.11 8.77
N TRP A 79 0.62 -8.69 9.03
CA TRP A 79 1.63 -8.54 7.98
C TRP A 79 2.81 -9.48 8.22
N PRO A 80 3.21 -10.27 7.22
CA PRO A 80 4.50 -10.94 7.22
C PRO A 80 5.60 -9.88 7.10
N ASP A 81 6.68 -10.05 7.86
CA ASP A 81 7.75 -9.07 7.97
C ASP A 81 9.11 -9.79 8.10
N TYR A 82 10.20 -9.09 7.80
CA TYR A 82 11.56 -9.61 7.91
C TYR A 82 12.31 -8.99 9.08
N ASN A 83 13.29 -9.71 9.63
CA ASN A 83 14.13 -9.22 10.72
C ASN A 83 15.03 -8.04 10.32
N ASP A 84 15.21 -7.79 9.02
CA ASP A 84 15.96 -6.65 8.50
C ASP A 84 15.13 -5.35 8.40
N GLY A 85 13.83 -5.43 8.72
CA GLY A 85 12.88 -4.31 8.69
C GLY A 85 12.26 -4.03 7.32
N SER A 86 12.56 -4.84 6.30
CA SER A 86 11.79 -4.89 5.06
C SER A 86 10.66 -5.92 5.17
N TRP A 87 9.71 -5.91 4.25
CA TRP A 87 8.58 -6.84 4.28
C TRP A 87 8.25 -7.36 2.88
N PRO A 88 7.78 -8.61 2.75
CA PRO A 88 7.18 -9.06 1.52
C PRO A 88 5.85 -8.33 1.29
N SER A 89 5.56 -8.05 0.03
CA SER A 89 4.27 -7.47 -0.36
C SER A 89 3.94 -7.87 -1.78
N CYS A 90 2.64 -7.98 -2.07
CA CYS A 90 2.18 -8.44 -3.38
C CYS A 90 2.87 -9.76 -3.76
N CYS A 91 2.71 -10.82 -2.97
CA CYS A 91 3.35 -12.12 -3.24
C CYS A 91 2.46 -13.09 -4.01
N SER A 92 1.14 -12.97 -3.89
CA SER A 92 0.21 -13.76 -4.69
C SER A 92 -0.29 -12.97 -5.91
N GLY A 93 -0.52 -13.67 -7.03
CA GLY A 93 -1.27 -13.13 -8.17
C GLY A 93 -2.78 -13.31 -8.02
N ALA A 94 -3.26 -13.86 -6.91
CA ALA A 94 -4.67 -14.17 -6.71
C ALA A 94 -5.45 -12.92 -6.32
N SER A 95 -6.64 -12.77 -6.91
CA SER A 95 -7.58 -11.72 -6.53
C SER A 95 -8.32 -12.09 -5.25
N PHE A 96 -8.56 -11.11 -4.39
CA PHE A 96 -9.43 -11.27 -3.23
C PHE A 96 -10.87 -11.65 -3.63
N ASN A 97 -11.43 -12.66 -2.97
CA ASN A 97 -12.79 -13.15 -3.17
C ASN A 97 -13.61 -13.07 -1.87
N GLN A 98 -14.55 -12.13 -1.80
CA GLN A 98 -15.38 -11.90 -0.62
C GLN A 98 -16.21 -13.12 -0.20
N ASN A 99 -16.56 -14.01 -1.13
CA ASN A 99 -17.38 -15.19 -0.83
C ASN A 99 -16.67 -16.17 0.10
N GLU A 100 -15.34 -16.23 0.05
CA GLU A 100 -14.51 -17.11 0.89
C GLU A 100 -14.54 -16.72 2.36
N ILE A 101 -14.77 -15.43 2.66
CA ILE A 101 -14.87 -14.90 4.01
C ILE A 101 -16.31 -14.54 4.41
N SER A 102 -17.30 -14.97 3.62
CA SER A 102 -18.71 -14.60 3.81
C SER A 102 -19.20 -14.90 5.23
N THR A 103 -18.79 -16.03 5.81
CA THR A 103 -19.11 -16.46 7.18
C THR A 103 -18.49 -15.59 8.28
N LEU A 104 -17.42 -14.85 7.95
CA LEU A 104 -16.69 -13.98 8.89
C LEU A 104 -17.12 -12.51 8.79
N THR A 105 -17.91 -12.14 7.78
CA THR A 105 -18.25 -10.73 7.45
C THR A 105 -18.70 -9.93 8.68
N ASN A 106 -19.59 -10.47 9.51
CA ASN A 106 -20.07 -9.75 10.70
C ASN A 106 -18.95 -9.48 11.72
N ALA A 107 -18.05 -10.44 11.92
CA ALA A 107 -16.92 -10.27 12.82
C ALA A 107 -15.89 -9.28 12.25
N LEU A 108 -15.63 -9.33 10.94
CA LEU A 108 -14.72 -8.40 10.27
C LEU A 108 -15.26 -6.97 10.29
N GLU A 109 -16.56 -6.78 10.08
CA GLU A 109 -17.18 -5.45 10.22
C GLU A 109 -17.07 -4.90 11.64
N GLN A 110 -17.08 -5.76 12.66
CA GLN A 110 -16.98 -5.34 14.05
C GLN A 110 -15.54 -5.08 14.51
N TYR A 111 -14.61 -5.97 14.15
CA TYR A 111 -13.26 -5.99 14.72
C TYR A 111 -12.16 -5.58 13.73
N TRP A 112 -12.45 -5.58 12.43
CA TRP A 112 -11.53 -5.16 11.36
C TRP A 112 -12.19 -4.21 10.33
N PRO A 113 -12.91 -3.15 10.75
CA PRO A 113 -13.59 -2.25 9.83
C PRO A 113 -12.63 -1.33 9.07
N SER A 114 -13.05 -0.86 7.90
CA SER A 114 -12.47 0.35 7.32
C SER A 114 -12.85 1.56 8.16
N LEU A 115 -11.89 2.44 8.44
CA LEU A 115 -12.14 3.76 9.05
C LEU A 115 -12.07 4.90 8.02
N SER A 116 -11.97 4.55 6.73
CA SER A 116 -11.87 5.49 5.60
C SER A 116 -13.00 5.29 4.60
N CYS A 117 -13.32 6.37 3.90
CA CYS A 117 -14.24 6.35 2.76
C CYS A 117 -13.57 6.12 1.41
N SER A 118 -12.24 6.23 1.35
CA SER A 118 -11.51 5.97 0.12
C SER A 118 -11.13 4.50 0.04
N ASN A 119 -11.33 3.93 -1.16
CA ASN A 119 -10.83 2.60 -1.45
C ASN A 119 -9.29 2.64 -1.55
N PRO A 120 -8.57 1.76 -0.83
CA PRO A 120 -7.12 1.61 -0.97
C PRO A 120 -6.72 1.03 -2.34
N SER A 121 -5.46 1.22 -2.71
CA SER A 121 -4.88 0.62 -3.93
C SER A 121 -4.60 -0.86 -3.76
N LEU A 122 -4.73 -1.63 -4.83
CA LEU A 122 -4.30 -3.03 -4.87
C LEU A 122 -2.93 -3.15 -5.55
N CYS A 123 -2.38 -4.37 -5.59
CA CYS A 123 -1.16 -4.67 -6.32
C CYS A 123 -1.31 -4.35 -7.81
N HIS A 124 -0.28 -3.73 -8.41
CA HIS A 124 -0.25 -3.28 -9.81
C HIS A 124 -1.34 -2.27 -10.21
N GLY A 125 -1.91 -1.57 -9.23
CA GLY A 125 -2.93 -0.56 -9.46
C GLY A 125 -4.35 -1.10 -9.29
N GLY A 126 -5.34 -0.26 -9.64
CA GLY A 126 -6.72 -0.50 -9.26
C GLY A 126 -7.00 -0.17 -7.79
N LYS A 127 -8.28 -0.28 -7.42
CA LYS A 127 -8.80 0.05 -6.09
C LYS A 127 -9.69 -1.09 -5.60
N GLY A 128 -9.66 -1.38 -4.31
CA GLY A 128 -10.45 -2.44 -3.69
C GLY A 128 -11.01 -2.05 -2.34
N THR A 129 -11.71 -2.98 -1.70
CA THR A 129 -12.09 -2.83 -0.29
C THR A 129 -10.86 -2.83 0.60
N PHE A 130 -11.02 -2.42 1.85
CA PHE A 130 -9.96 -2.49 2.84
C PHE A 130 -9.43 -3.92 3.02
N TRP A 131 -10.31 -4.91 3.17
CA TRP A 131 -9.89 -6.31 3.28
C TRP A 131 -9.19 -6.83 2.03
N ALA A 132 -9.63 -6.41 0.83
CA ALA A 132 -8.95 -6.77 -0.40
C ALA A 132 -7.52 -6.21 -0.45
N HIS A 133 -7.31 -4.99 0.02
CA HIS A 133 -5.97 -4.41 0.12
C HIS A 133 -5.10 -5.18 1.11
N GLU A 134 -5.59 -5.44 2.32
CA GLU A 134 -4.83 -6.18 3.32
C GLU A 134 -4.50 -7.59 2.84
N VAL A 135 -5.44 -8.30 2.21
CA VAL A 135 -5.20 -9.68 1.72
C VAL A 135 -4.28 -9.71 0.49
N VAL A 136 -4.42 -8.78 -0.45
CA VAL A 136 -3.67 -8.84 -1.72
C VAL A 136 -2.29 -8.20 -1.59
N VAL A 137 -2.18 -7.12 -0.79
CA VAL A 137 -0.93 -6.36 -0.62
C VAL A 137 -0.17 -6.82 0.63
N GLY A 138 -0.87 -7.00 1.74
CA GLY A 138 -0.29 -7.14 3.07
C GLY A 138 -0.20 -8.57 3.61
N ILE A 139 -1.03 -9.50 3.14
CA ILE A 139 -0.96 -10.92 3.52
C ILE A 139 -0.33 -11.65 2.35
N SER A 140 0.85 -12.24 2.59
CA SER A 140 1.54 -13.11 1.65
C SER A 140 1.29 -14.55 2.01
#